data_AF-A0A9P0YVC2-F1
#
_entry.id   AF-A0A9P0YVC2-F1
#
_cell.length_a   1.000
_cell.length_b   1.000
_cell.length_c   1.000
_cell.angle_alpha   90.00
_cell.angle_beta   90.00
_cell.angle_gamma   90.00
#
_symmetry.space_group_name_H-M   'P 1'
#
loop_
_entity.id
_entity.type
_entity.pdbx_description
1 polymer ?
#
loop_
_entity_poly.entity_id
_entity_poly.type
_entity_poly.pdbx_seq_one_letter_code
_entity_poly.pdbx_strand_id
1 'polypeptide(L)'
;MECNKDEAIKARELAESKMQNNEFEGAHKIAMKAQRLYPELDNINQLLAVCSVHCSARTNMLGLDKDWYGILQVDRLADEVTIKKQYRKLALVLHPDKNKFPGAEAAFKLIGEANLVLSDKTKRSIYDNKHKLSVRGGPSVKPRPPYPVNPPAPRSNFESNGLNTQFTFCKITSLTIC
;
A
#
# COMPACT_ATOMS: atom_id res chain seq x y z
N MET A 1 -7.92 30.55 4.61
CA MET A 1 -7.32 29.40 3.89
C MET A 1 -7.86 28.13 4.52
N GLU A 2 -8.99 27.62 4.03
CA GLU A 2 -9.60 26.35 4.48
C GLU A 2 -9.73 25.34 3.33
N CYS A 3 -8.98 25.56 2.24
CA CYS A 3 -9.12 24.82 0.98
C CYS A 3 -8.69 23.35 1.08
N ASN A 4 -7.76 23.02 1.98
CA ASN A 4 -7.18 21.67 2.05
C ASN A 4 -8.12 20.66 2.74
N LYS A 5 -8.96 21.12 3.66
CA LYS A 5 -9.95 20.27 4.34
C LYS A 5 -11.10 19.91 3.41
N ASP A 6 -11.61 20.89 2.68
CA ASP A 6 -12.71 20.71 1.71
C ASP A 6 -12.29 19.78 0.55
N GLU A 7 -11.07 19.94 0.02
CA GLU A 7 -10.55 19.04 -1.02
C GLU A 7 -10.40 17.59 -0.51
N ALA A 8 -9.96 17.41 0.75
CA ALA A 8 -9.81 16.08 1.34
C ALA A 8 -11.17 15.40 1.62
N ILE A 9 -12.20 16.17 2.02
CA ILE A 9 -13.58 15.66 2.17
C ILE A 9 -14.12 15.20 0.82
N LYS A 10 -14.02 16.03 -0.22
CA LYS A 10 -14.44 15.68 -1.59
C LYS A 10 -13.74 14.42 -2.10
N ALA A 11 -12.44 14.30 -1.85
CA ALA A 11 -11.68 13.09 -2.21
C ALA A 11 -12.21 11.85 -1.47
N ARG A 12 -12.52 11.96 -0.17
CA ARG A 12 -13.12 10.85 0.59
C ARG A 12 -14.46 10.42 -0.01
N GLU A 13 -15.37 11.36 -0.26
CA GLU A 13 -16.70 11.06 -0.82
C GLU A 13 -16.60 10.41 -2.20
N LEU A 14 -15.65 10.86 -3.04
CA LEU A 14 -15.40 10.25 -4.34
C LEU A 14 -14.89 8.81 -4.21
N ALA A 15 -14.05 8.52 -3.21
CA ALA A 15 -13.61 7.17 -2.91
C ALA A 15 -14.79 6.28 -2.47
N GLU A 16 -15.68 6.78 -1.61
CA GLU A 16 -16.90 6.06 -1.21
C GLU A 16 -17.81 5.74 -2.41
N SER A 17 -18.02 6.71 -3.31
CA SER A 17 -18.77 6.51 -4.55
C SER A 17 -18.12 5.44 -5.43
N LYS A 18 -16.78 5.42 -5.56
CA LYS A 18 -16.08 4.37 -6.31
C LYS A 18 -16.20 2.99 -5.68
N MET A 19 -16.25 2.89 -4.35
CA MET A 19 -16.45 1.62 -3.67
C MET A 19 -17.83 1.00 -3.97
N GLN A 20 -18.88 1.82 -4.08
CA GLN A 20 -20.22 1.34 -4.49
C GLN A 20 -20.24 0.77 -5.92
N ASN A 21 -19.37 1.29 -6.79
CA ASN A 21 -19.17 0.78 -8.15
C ASN A 21 -18.24 -0.44 -8.22
N ASN A 22 -17.89 -1.04 -7.08
CA ASN A 22 -16.92 -2.14 -6.95
C ASN A 22 -15.48 -1.77 -7.42
N GLU A 23 -15.18 -0.50 -7.65
CA GLU A 23 -13.86 -0.01 -8.06
C GLU A 23 -12.95 0.30 -6.85
N PHE A 24 -12.52 -0.75 -6.15
CA PHE A 24 -11.67 -0.60 -4.96
C PHE A 24 -10.25 -0.06 -5.25
N GLU A 25 -9.68 -0.35 -6.42
CA GLU A 25 -8.36 0.17 -6.80
C GLU A 25 -8.38 1.69 -7.02
N GLY A 26 -9.42 2.19 -7.68
CA GLY A 26 -9.63 3.62 -7.87
C GLY A 26 -9.89 4.32 -6.54
N ALA A 27 -10.76 3.73 -5.71
CA ALA A 27 -11.04 4.23 -4.36
C ALA A 27 -9.76 4.32 -3.49
N HIS A 28 -8.89 3.32 -3.54
CA HIS A 28 -7.64 3.30 -2.78
C HIS A 28 -6.72 4.47 -3.14
N LYS A 29 -6.54 4.76 -4.43
CA LYS A 29 -5.68 5.86 -4.90
C LYS A 29 -6.21 7.22 -4.42
N ILE A 30 -7.53 7.38 -4.45
CA ILE A 30 -8.18 8.62 -4.02
C ILE A 30 -8.09 8.78 -2.49
N ALA A 31 -8.32 7.69 -1.74
CA ALA A 31 -8.15 7.67 -0.29
C ALA A 31 -6.71 8.01 0.13
N MET A 32 -5.71 7.51 -0.61
CA MET A 32 -4.30 7.87 -0.40
C MET A 32 -4.02 9.35 -0.67
N LYS A 33 -4.67 9.95 -1.69
CA LYS A 33 -4.59 11.39 -1.93
C LYS A 33 -5.18 12.17 -0.75
N ALA A 34 -6.37 11.77 -0.27
CA ALA A 34 -7.02 12.40 0.88
C ALA A 34 -6.13 12.36 2.14
N GLN A 35 -5.47 11.23 2.40
CA GLN A 35 -4.55 11.09 3.53
C GLN A 35 -3.38 12.07 3.48
N ARG A 36 -2.81 12.31 2.29
CA ARG A 36 -1.69 13.25 2.11
C ARG A 36 -2.11 14.70 2.30
N LEU A 37 -3.36 15.03 1.95
CA LEU A 37 -3.90 16.38 2.10
C LEU A 37 -4.25 16.70 3.55
N TYR A 38 -4.91 15.75 4.23
CA TYR A 38 -5.33 15.93 5.61
C TYR A 38 -5.35 14.58 6.35
N PRO A 39 -4.26 14.20 7.03
CA PRO A 39 -4.16 12.90 7.71
C PRO A 39 -5.05 12.80 8.95
N GLU A 40 -5.46 13.93 9.53
CA GLU A 40 -6.41 14.04 10.65
C GLU A 40 -7.88 13.94 10.21
N LEU A 41 -8.17 13.73 8.92
CA LEU A 41 -9.55 13.63 8.46
C LEU A 41 -10.22 12.41 9.07
N ASP A 42 -11.45 12.61 9.53
CA ASP A 42 -12.27 11.55 10.10
C ASP A 42 -12.33 10.33 9.18
N ASN A 43 -11.88 9.22 9.76
CA ASN A 43 -12.01 7.87 9.26
C ASN A 43 -11.24 7.50 7.97
N ILE A 44 -10.19 8.24 7.60
CA ILE A 44 -9.33 7.86 6.46
C ILE A 44 -8.68 6.48 6.63
N ASN A 45 -8.27 6.14 7.86
CA ASN A 45 -7.66 4.85 8.14
C ASN A 45 -8.63 3.69 7.90
N GLN A 46 -9.91 3.86 8.26
CA GLN A 46 -10.95 2.89 7.95
C GLN A 46 -11.15 2.72 6.45
N LEU A 47 -11.21 3.83 5.71
CA LEU A 47 -11.38 3.81 4.25
C LEU A 47 -10.22 3.05 3.56
N LEU A 48 -8.98 3.34 3.95
CA LEU A 48 -7.79 2.65 3.44
C LEU A 48 -7.79 1.17 3.81
N ALA A 49 -8.18 0.83 5.05
CA ALA A 49 -8.28 -0.55 5.50
C ALA A 49 -9.28 -1.34 4.64
N VAL A 50 -10.50 -0.81 4.41
CA VAL A 50 -11.50 -1.47 3.55
C VAL A 50 -10.95 -1.64 2.13
N CYS A 51 -10.40 -0.58 1.53
CA CYS A 51 -9.86 -0.63 0.18
C CYS A 51 -8.73 -1.66 0.03
N SER A 52 -7.82 -1.74 1.01
CA SER A 52 -6.71 -2.69 0.99
C SER A 52 -7.16 -4.15 1.09
N VAL A 53 -8.11 -4.46 1.99
CA VAL A 53 -8.67 -5.81 2.15
C VAL A 53 -9.39 -6.24 0.87
N HIS A 54 -10.20 -5.36 0.27
CA HIS A 54 -10.89 -5.66 -0.98
C HIS A 54 -9.94 -5.77 -2.17
N CYS A 55 -8.87 -4.98 -2.22
CA CYS A 55 -7.84 -5.13 -3.24
C CYS A 55 -7.21 -6.54 -3.17
N SER A 56 -6.76 -6.96 -1.99
CA SER A 56 -6.19 -8.30 -1.79
C SER A 56 -7.19 -9.44 -2.04
N ALA A 57 -8.47 -9.22 -1.72
CA ALA A 57 -9.52 -10.20 -1.99
C ALA A 57 -9.85 -10.33 -3.50
N ARG A 58 -9.81 -9.21 -4.25
CA ARG A 58 -10.13 -9.16 -5.68
C ARG A 58 -8.99 -9.59 -6.59
N THR A 59 -7.73 -9.43 -6.19
CA THR A 59 -6.55 -9.86 -6.97
C THR A 59 -6.52 -11.36 -7.26
N ASN A 60 -7.35 -12.18 -6.57
CA ASN A 60 -7.48 -13.63 -6.80
C ASN A 60 -8.31 -14.02 -8.04
N MET A 61 -8.32 -13.19 -9.09
CA MET A 61 -9.04 -13.42 -10.36
C MET A 61 -8.51 -14.64 -11.17
N LEU A 62 -7.51 -15.36 -10.66
CA LEU A 62 -6.83 -16.49 -11.31
C LEU A 62 -7.11 -17.85 -10.64
N GLY A 63 -8.22 -17.99 -9.90
CA GLY A 63 -8.70 -19.29 -9.41
C GLY A 63 -7.87 -19.91 -8.26
N LEU A 64 -6.94 -19.15 -7.67
CA LEU A 64 -6.34 -19.50 -6.39
C LEU A 64 -7.27 -19.11 -5.24
N ASP A 65 -7.27 -19.91 -4.18
CA ASP A 65 -7.90 -19.54 -2.92
C ASP A 65 -7.42 -18.16 -2.43
N LYS A 66 -8.29 -17.48 -1.68
CA LYS A 66 -8.06 -16.14 -1.14
C LYS A 66 -6.70 -16.05 -0.43
N ASP A 67 -5.90 -15.02 -0.73
CA ASP A 67 -4.66 -14.72 -0.02
C ASP A 67 -4.94 -14.22 1.40
N TRP A 68 -5.10 -15.14 2.37
CA TRP A 68 -5.38 -14.79 3.76
C TRP A 68 -4.30 -13.91 4.40
N TYR A 69 -3.03 -14.13 4.03
CA TYR A 69 -1.91 -13.30 4.47
C TYR A 69 -2.02 -11.86 3.93
N GLY A 70 -2.41 -11.70 2.66
CA GLY A 70 -2.61 -10.38 2.05
C GLY A 70 -3.79 -9.63 2.66
N ILE A 71 -4.89 -10.34 2.92
CA ILE A 71 -6.09 -9.79 3.57
C ILE A 71 -5.78 -9.26 4.98
N LEU A 72 -4.98 -9.97 5.77
CA LEU A 72 -4.55 -9.50 7.08
C LEU A 72 -3.38 -8.50 7.02
N GLN A 73 -2.84 -8.21 5.83
CA GLN A 73 -1.64 -7.38 5.63
C GLN A 73 -0.44 -7.86 6.45
N VAL A 74 -0.26 -9.18 6.52
CA VAL A 74 0.84 -9.82 7.24
C VAL A 74 1.75 -10.54 6.26
N ASP A 75 3.00 -10.67 6.64
CA ASP A 75 3.94 -11.49 5.87
C ASP A 75 3.57 -12.98 5.97
N ARG A 76 3.90 -13.76 4.94
CA ARG A 76 3.69 -15.22 4.93
C ARG A 76 4.55 -15.93 5.99
N LEU A 77 5.67 -15.32 6.37
CA LEU A 77 6.58 -15.80 7.42
C LEU A 77 6.20 -15.29 8.81
N ALA A 78 5.09 -14.56 8.96
CA ALA A 78 4.68 -13.98 10.23
C ALA A 78 4.26 -15.06 11.26
N ASP A 79 4.68 -14.83 12.49
CA ASP A 79 4.31 -15.67 13.63
C ASP A 79 2.80 -15.57 13.97
N GLU A 80 2.27 -16.59 14.62
CA GLU A 80 0.88 -16.62 15.13
C GLU A 80 0.54 -15.42 16.02
N VAL A 81 1.49 -14.96 16.84
CA VAL A 81 1.31 -13.79 17.72
C VAL A 81 1.12 -12.52 16.90
N THR A 82 1.93 -12.34 15.85
CA THR A 82 1.86 -11.18 14.95
C THR A 82 0.53 -11.16 14.20
N ILE A 83 0.07 -12.32 13.72
CA ILE A 83 -1.20 -12.47 13.01
C ILE A 83 -2.37 -12.10 13.92
N LYS A 84 -2.41 -12.62 15.14
CA LYS A 84 -3.44 -12.30 16.12
C LYS A 84 -3.43 -10.82 16.51
N LYS A 85 -2.25 -10.23 16.66
CA LYS A 85 -2.08 -8.79 16.96
C LYS A 85 -2.61 -7.92 15.81
N GLN A 86 -2.30 -8.29 14.57
CA GLN A 86 -2.74 -7.56 13.39
C GLN A 86 -4.25 -7.68 13.18
N TYR A 87 -4.81 -8.88 13.36
CA TYR A 87 -6.26 -9.10 13.34
C TYR A 87 -6.99 -8.20 14.33
N ARG A 88 -6.51 -8.11 15.59
CA ARG A 88 -7.11 -7.22 16.61
C ARG A 88 -7.10 -5.76 16.17
N LYS A 89 -5.99 -5.28 15.58
CA LYS A 89 -5.91 -3.90 15.06
C LYS A 89 -6.92 -3.66 13.94
N LEU A 90 -6.96 -4.56 12.96
CA LEU A 90 -7.88 -4.44 11.82
C LEU A 90 -9.34 -4.53 12.25
N ALA A 91 -9.68 -5.41 13.20
CA ALA A 91 -11.03 -5.56 13.72
C ALA A 91 -11.54 -4.29 14.41
N LEU A 92 -10.67 -3.56 15.12
CA LEU A 92 -11.02 -2.27 15.75
C LEU A 92 -11.24 -1.17 14.72
N VAL A 93 -10.44 -1.16 13.65
CA VAL A 93 -10.56 -0.19 12.55
C VAL A 93 -11.80 -0.48 11.71
N LEU A 94 -12.09 -1.75 11.42
CA LEU A 94 -13.22 -2.18 10.59
C LEU A 94 -14.52 -2.42 11.38
N HIS A 95 -14.57 -2.03 12.65
CA HIS A 95 -15.74 -2.27 13.49
C HIS A 95 -16.98 -1.54 12.92
N PRO A 96 -18.13 -2.23 12.78
CA PRO A 96 -19.33 -1.67 12.14
C PRO A 96 -19.94 -0.47 12.88
N ASP A 97 -19.63 -0.30 14.17
CA ASP A 97 -20.04 0.86 14.96
C ASP A 97 -19.38 2.17 14.48
N LYS A 98 -18.09 2.11 14.14
CA LYS A 98 -17.28 3.28 13.76
C LYS A 98 -17.14 3.43 12.24
N ASN A 99 -17.31 2.36 11.48
CA ASN A 99 -17.10 2.33 10.04
C ASN A 99 -18.42 2.12 9.29
N LYS A 100 -18.93 3.19 8.67
CA LYS A 100 -20.17 3.20 7.88
C LYS A 100 -19.92 3.11 6.36
N PHE A 101 -18.69 2.82 5.94
CA PHE A 101 -18.34 2.77 4.52
C PHE A 101 -18.91 1.52 3.83
N PRO A 102 -19.26 1.61 2.52
CA PRO A 102 -19.70 0.48 1.74
C PRO A 102 -18.59 -0.59 1.67
N GLY A 103 -18.94 -1.84 1.97
CA GLY A 103 -17.98 -2.95 1.96
C GLY A 103 -17.17 -3.13 3.25
N ALA A 104 -17.41 -2.33 4.30
CA ALA A 104 -16.78 -2.53 5.62
C ALA A 104 -17.14 -3.88 6.24
N GLU A 105 -18.42 -4.29 6.17
CA GLU A 105 -18.88 -5.60 6.65
C GLU A 105 -18.21 -6.76 5.90
N ALA A 106 -18.14 -6.65 4.56
CA ALA A 106 -17.48 -7.65 3.74
C ALA A 106 -15.99 -7.77 4.08
N ALA A 107 -15.30 -6.65 4.30
CA ALA A 107 -13.91 -6.64 4.74
C ALA A 107 -13.75 -7.27 6.14
N PHE A 108 -14.66 -6.98 7.07
CA PHE A 108 -14.67 -7.57 8.42
C PHE A 108 -14.83 -9.09 8.38
N LYS A 109 -15.72 -9.60 7.52
CA LYS A 109 -15.91 -11.04 7.31
C LYS A 109 -14.63 -11.70 6.78
N LEU A 110 -13.99 -11.08 5.78
CA LEU A 110 -12.75 -11.59 5.18
C LEU A 110 -11.60 -11.69 6.19
N ILE A 111 -11.40 -10.68 7.05
CA ILE A 111 -10.35 -10.75 8.09
C ILE A 111 -10.66 -11.82 9.16
N GLY A 112 -11.96 -12.06 9.44
CA GLY A 112 -12.39 -13.10 10.37
C GLY A 112 -12.11 -14.50 9.84
N GLU A 113 -12.44 -14.75 8.59
CA GLU A 113 -12.13 -16.01 7.90
C GLU A 113 -10.61 -16.25 7.81
N ALA A 114 -9.85 -15.19 7.47
CA ALA A 114 -8.40 -15.25 7.43
C ALA A 114 -7.80 -15.67 8.77
N ASN A 115 -8.25 -15.06 9.87
CA ASN A 115 -7.78 -15.39 11.20
C ASN A 115 -8.19 -16.82 11.62
N LEU A 116 -9.38 -17.29 11.25
CA LEU A 116 -9.82 -18.65 11.54
C LEU A 116 -8.95 -19.72 10.87
N VAL A 117 -8.45 -19.45 9.67
CA VAL A 117 -7.55 -20.37 8.93
C VAL A 117 -6.12 -20.25 9.45
N LEU A 118 -5.64 -19.03 9.70
CA LEU A 118 -4.24 -18.79 10.06
C LEU A 118 -3.93 -18.97 11.55
N SER A 119 -4.93 -18.86 12.43
CA SER A 119 -4.75 -19.04 13.88
C SER A 119 -4.52 -20.49 14.27
N ASP A 120 -4.97 -21.46 13.47
CA ASP A 120 -4.78 -22.89 13.75
C ASP A 120 -3.63 -23.44 12.90
N LYS A 121 -2.68 -24.11 13.55
CA LYS A 121 -1.48 -24.65 12.88
C LYS A 121 -1.83 -25.70 11.83
N THR A 122 -2.84 -26.52 12.09
CA THR A 122 -3.29 -27.57 11.18
C THR A 122 -3.91 -26.94 9.94
N LYS A 123 -4.83 -25.98 10.13
CA LYS A 123 -5.48 -25.27 9.02
C LYS A 123 -4.47 -24.46 8.20
N ARG A 124 -3.52 -23.79 8.86
CA ARG A 124 -2.42 -23.06 8.19
C ARG A 124 -1.57 -24.00 7.34
N SER A 125 -1.23 -25.18 7.85
CA SER A 125 -0.46 -26.18 7.10
C SER A 125 -1.21 -26.68 5.87
N ILE A 126 -2.52 -26.93 5.98
CA ILE A 126 -3.36 -27.34 4.85
C ILE A 126 -3.40 -26.24 3.79
N TYR A 127 -3.59 -25.00 4.21
CA TYR A 127 -3.60 -23.83 3.33
C TYR A 127 -2.25 -23.65 2.60
N ASP A 128 -1.14 -23.68 3.32
CA ASP A 128 0.21 -23.54 2.75
C ASP A 128 0.53 -24.67 1.77
N ASN A 129 0.12 -25.91 2.08
CA ASN A 129 0.30 -27.05 1.19
C ASN A 129 -0.53 -26.90 -0.11
N LYS A 130 -1.80 -26.50 0.01
CA LYS A 130 -2.68 -26.24 -1.15
C LYS A 130 -2.10 -25.15 -2.07
N HIS A 131 -1.56 -24.07 -1.50
CA HIS A 131 -0.94 -22.98 -2.26
C HIS A 131 0.43 -23.37 -2.86
N LYS A 132 1.24 -24.17 -2.16
CA LYS A 132 2.52 -24.69 -2.68
C LYS A 132 2.33 -25.59 -3.90
N LEU A 133 1.25 -26.36 -3.94
CA LEU A 133 0.95 -27.24 -5.08
C LEU A 133 0.54 -26.44 -6.33
N SER A 134 -0.12 -25.28 -6.17
CA SER A 134 -0.52 -24.43 -7.29
C SER A 134 0.66 -23.65 -7.91
N VAL A 135 1.69 -23.32 -7.12
CA VAL A 135 2.90 -22.59 -7.58
C VAL A 135 4.00 -23.54 -8.10
N ARG A 136 3.77 -24.85 -8.14
CA ARG A 136 4.73 -25.85 -8.67
C ARG A 136 4.81 -25.92 -10.21
N GLY A 137 4.22 -24.95 -10.91
CA GLY A 137 4.44 -24.70 -12.34
C GLY A 137 5.55 -23.67 -12.66
N GLY A 138 6.24 -23.10 -11.67
CA GLY A 138 7.33 -22.13 -11.87
C GLY A 138 8.67 -22.63 -11.30
N PRO A 139 9.82 -22.35 -11.95
CA PRO A 139 11.10 -22.94 -11.57
C PRO A 139 11.52 -22.50 -10.16
N SER A 140 11.93 -23.49 -9.37
CA SER A 140 12.46 -23.37 -8.03
C SER A 140 13.67 -22.42 -8.00
N VAL A 141 13.46 -21.16 -7.60
CA VAL A 141 14.57 -20.26 -7.26
C VAL A 141 15.08 -20.70 -5.89
N LYS A 142 16.18 -21.46 -5.89
CA LYS A 142 16.97 -21.76 -4.69
C LYS A 142 17.37 -20.41 -4.04
N PRO A 143 17.32 -20.26 -2.70
CA PRO A 143 17.86 -19.07 -2.04
C PRO A 143 19.34 -18.89 -2.43
N ARG A 144 19.67 -17.75 -3.03
CA ARG A 144 21.06 -17.40 -3.37
C ARG A 144 21.80 -17.09 -2.06
N PRO A 145 23.02 -17.61 -1.83
CA PRO A 145 23.80 -17.29 -0.64
C PRO A 145 24.11 -15.78 -0.58
N PRO A 146 24.27 -15.21 0.63
CA PRO A 146 24.56 -13.79 0.79
C PRO A 146 25.92 -13.43 0.17
N TYR A 147 25.93 -12.49 -0.77
CA TYR A 147 27.16 -11.95 -1.35
C TYR A 147 27.82 -10.99 -0.35
N PRO A 148 29.17 -10.93 -0.29
CA PRO A 148 29.87 -9.94 0.50
C PRO A 148 29.69 -8.54 -0.10
N VAL A 149 29.35 -7.57 0.76
CA VAL A 149 29.22 -6.16 0.40
C VAL A 149 30.61 -5.57 0.26
N ASN A 150 31.03 -5.20 -0.95
CA ASN A 150 32.25 -4.39 -1.14
C ASN A 150 31.93 -2.91 -0.83
N PRO A 151 32.80 -2.20 -0.09
CA PRO A 151 32.59 -0.79 0.23
C PRO A 151 32.70 0.11 -1.02
N PRO A 152 32.03 1.28 -1.04
CA PRO A 152 31.99 2.17 -2.20
C PRO A 152 33.36 2.80 -2.48
N ALA A 153 33.76 2.78 -3.77
CA ALA A 153 34.97 3.43 -4.27
C ALA A 153 34.88 4.98 -4.17
N PRO A 154 36.01 5.68 -3.98
CA PRO A 154 36.04 7.14 -3.87
C PRO A 154 35.73 7.82 -5.22
N ARG A 155 34.92 8.87 -5.17
CA ARG A 155 34.58 9.74 -6.31
C ARG A 155 35.83 10.49 -6.79
N SER A 156 36.23 10.24 -8.04
CA SER A 156 37.20 11.06 -8.76
C SER A 156 36.51 12.25 -9.44
N ASN A 157 37.04 13.45 -9.20
CA ASN A 157 36.64 14.72 -9.80
C ASN A 157 36.70 14.66 -11.33
N PHE A 158 35.57 14.90 -11.99
CA PHE A 158 35.52 15.13 -13.43
C PHE A 158 35.58 16.64 -13.67
N GLU A 159 36.73 17.08 -14.13
CA GLU A 159 37.09 18.44 -14.49
C GLU A 159 36.45 18.78 -15.85
N SER A 160 35.38 19.59 -15.84
CA SER A 160 34.68 20.02 -17.05
C SER A 160 35.31 21.31 -17.59
N ASN A 161 36.26 21.16 -18.51
CA ASN A 161 36.74 22.25 -19.35
C ASN A 161 35.79 22.46 -20.55
N GLY A 162 35.16 23.64 -20.53
CA GLY A 162 34.84 24.53 -21.64
C GLY A 162 34.30 23.97 -22.96
N LEU A 163 33.10 24.42 -23.35
CA LEU A 163 32.86 25.08 -24.64
C LEU A 163 31.46 25.71 -24.73
N ASN A 164 31.49 27.04 -24.86
CA ASN A 164 30.63 27.87 -25.73
C ASN A 164 29.12 27.97 -25.46
N THR A 165 28.78 28.89 -24.55
CA THR A 165 27.47 29.55 -24.49
C THR A 165 27.43 30.75 -25.42
N GLN A 166 26.68 30.65 -26.53
CA GLN A 166 26.17 31.83 -27.23
C GLN A 166 24.64 31.80 -27.13
N PHE A 167 24.12 32.36 -26.05
CA PHE A 167 22.74 32.81 -25.98
C PHE A 167 22.72 34.24 -25.45
N THR A 168 22.64 35.14 -26.42
CA THR A 168 22.14 36.50 -26.33
C THR A 168 20.91 36.55 -25.43
N PHE A 169 20.88 37.44 -24.43
CA PHE A 169 19.92 38.55 -24.35
C PHE A 169 20.00 39.31 -23.02
N CYS A 170 19.77 40.61 -23.15
CA CYS A 170 19.25 41.54 -22.15
C CYS A 170 20.20 42.01 -21.02
N LYS A 171 20.64 43.28 -21.07
CA LYS A 171 19.93 44.47 -20.51
C LYS A 171 20.13 44.50 -18.98
N ILE A 172 20.76 45.48 -18.32
CA ILE A 172 20.48 46.92 -18.25
C ILE A 172 21.55 47.53 -17.33
N THR A 173 22.29 48.51 -17.85
CA THR A 173 22.42 49.87 -17.27
C THR A 173 22.76 50.05 -15.78
N SER A 174 23.98 50.53 -15.51
CA SER A 174 24.28 51.77 -14.75
C SER A 174 25.77 51.80 -14.44
N LEU A 175 26.50 52.74 -15.04
CA LEU A 175 26.97 53.98 -14.41
C LEU A 175 28.07 53.70 -13.36
N THR A 176 29.36 53.90 -13.65
CA THR A 176 30.08 55.19 -13.81
C THR A 176 30.62 55.69 -12.46
N ILE A 177 31.97 55.78 -12.40
CA ILE A 177 32.79 56.75 -11.63
C ILE A 177 32.81 56.51 -10.10
N CYS A 178 33.91 56.48 -9.37
CA CYS A 178 35.30 56.95 -9.52
C CYS A 178 36.21 55.98 -8.75
#